data_AF-A0A7C5HF11-F1
#
_entry.id   AF-A0A7C5HF11-F1
#
_cell.length_a   1.000
_cell.length_b   1.000
_cell.length_c   1.000
_cell.angle_alpha   90.00
_cell.angle_beta   90.00
_cell.angle_gamma   90.00
#
_symmetry.space_group_name_H-M   'P 1'
#
loop_
_entity.id
_entity.type
_entity.pdbx_description
1 polymer ?
#
loop_
_entity_poly.entity_id
_entity_poly.type
_entity_poly.pdbx_seq_one_letter_code
_entity_poly.pdbx_strand_id
1 'polypeptide(L)'
;MFKDNNMGWREITLLILIAYAFSFAIRLIWIWQFKDNPNFMWNDQLMINTNDGYFFASAVEYLLTGAHADNPRVSIALDSYPGMVYASYYLTRFTPMSLETVILYAPSIIASLVVIPIILTGRLLRLTWVGFFAALLGSIAWSYYNRTMIGYYDSDMFSVLLQFTILYLFLLTIYIKDDKNILWLAFALLVYPFFYPQGLSLIYAMFILWVLYQLVFQKNEQNSYLFIIIASVALWAVPIWLKM
;
A
#
# COMPACT_ATOMS: atom_id res chain seq x y z
N MET A 1 21.74 21.73 12.40
CA MET A 1 21.05 22.02 11.12
C MET A 1 19.64 21.40 11.01
N PHE A 2 19.11 20.79 12.07
CA PHE A 2 17.66 20.58 12.25
C PHE A 2 17.37 20.83 13.72
N LYS A 3 16.96 22.07 14.07
CA LYS A 3 16.44 22.36 15.42
C LYS A 3 15.16 21.54 15.60
N ASP A 4 14.86 21.12 16.84
CA ASP A 4 13.62 20.43 17.23
C ASP A 4 12.40 21.14 16.60
N ASN A 5 11.99 20.67 15.42
CA ASN A 5 10.86 21.21 14.69
C ASN A 5 9.66 20.38 15.10
N ASN A 6 9.12 20.70 16.29
CA ASN A 6 7.83 20.20 16.73
C ASN A 6 6.71 20.78 15.84
N MET A 7 6.61 20.24 14.63
CA MET A 7 5.52 20.55 13.70
C MET A 7 4.19 20.03 14.26
N GLY A 8 3.18 20.88 14.20
CA GLY A 8 1.81 20.49 14.50
C GLY A 8 1.27 19.52 13.44
N TRP A 9 0.10 18.95 13.71
CA TRP A 9 -0.57 18.06 12.75
C TRP A 9 -1.00 18.77 11.47
N ARG A 10 -1.26 20.08 11.51
CA ARG A 10 -1.61 20.88 10.33
C ARG A 10 -0.46 20.94 9.33
N GLU A 11 0.74 21.22 9.82
CA GLU A 11 1.96 21.29 9.00
C GLU A 11 2.29 19.93 8.41
N ILE A 12 2.14 18.85 9.19
CA ILE A 12 2.41 17.50 8.68
C ILE A 12 1.39 17.09 7.63
N THR A 13 0.11 17.37 7.82
CA THR A 13 -0.91 17.13 6.80
C THR A 13 -0.57 17.91 5.52
N LEU A 14 -0.13 19.16 5.62
CA LEU A 14 0.29 19.93 4.46
C LEU A 14 1.48 19.29 3.74
N LEU A 15 2.50 18.84 4.47
CA LEU A 15 3.66 18.14 3.89
C LEU A 15 3.24 16.83 3.19
N ILE A 16 2.33 16.06 3.79
CA ILE A 16 1.78 14.85 3.19
C ILE A 16 1.04 15.17 1.88
N LEU A 17 0.18 16.19 1.87
CA LEU A 17 -0.57 16.58 0.69
C LEU A 17 0.35 17.06 -0.44
N ILE A 18 1.38 17.83 -0.12
CA ILE A 18 2.38 18.28 -1.09
C ILE A 18 3.15 17.09 -1.66
N ALA A 19 3.63 16.17 -0.82
CA ALA A 19 4.37 14.99 -1.26
C ALA A 19 3.50 14.04 -2.09
N TYR A 20 2.23 13.86 -1.70
CA TYR A 20 1.27 13.05 -2.43
C TYR A 20 0.99 13.65 -3.82
N ALA A 21 0.70 14.95 -3.88
CA ALA A 21 0.46 15.66 -5.14
C ALA A 21 1.68 15.59 -6.06
N PHE A 22 2.89 15.74 -5.51
CA PHE A 22 4.15 15.55 -6.24
C PHE A 22 4.27 14.13 -6.80
N SER A 23 4.10 13.11 -5.97
CA SER A 23 4.20 11.69 -6.35
C SER A 23 3.22 11.34 -7.47
N PHE A 24 1.98 11.82 -7.37
CA PHE A 24 0.95 11.61 -8.38
C PHE A 24 1.26 12.37 -9.68
N ALA A 25 1.66 13.65 -9.57
CA ALA A 25 1.96 14.49 -10.72
C ALA A 25 3.12 13.94 -11.57
N ILE A 26 4.17 13.39 -10.95
CA ILE A 26 5.29 12.79 -11.69
C ILE A 26 4.83 11.57 -12.51
N ARG A 27 3.85 10.78 -12.02
CA ARG A 27 3.29 9.65 -12.77
C ARG A 27 2.43 10.07 -13.95
N LEU A 28 1.91 11.30 -13.97
CA LEU A 28 1.17 11.85 -15.11
C LEU A 28 2.05 12.10 -16.35
N ILE A 29 3.38 12.11 -16.21
CA ILE A 29 4.31 12.23 -17.34
C ILE A 29 4.04 11.15 -18.39
N TRP A 30 3.71 9.93 -17.96
CA TRP A 30 3.39 8.83 -18.87
C TRP A 30 2.14 9.12 -19.72
N ILE A 31 1.06 9.63 -19.10
CA ILE A 31 -0.13 10.05 -19.85
C ILE A 31 0.22 11.15 -20.84
N TRP A 32 0.94 12.17 -20.39
CA TRP A 32 1.30 13.30 -21.23
C TRP A 32 2.08 12.87 -22.48
N GLN A 33 2.94 11.86 -22.35
CA GLN A 33 3.73 11.30 -23.44
C GLN A 33 2.88 10.49 -24.44
N PHE A 34 1.87 9.74 -23.99
CA PHE A 34 1.20 8.73 -24.81
C PHE A 34 -0.26 9.03 -25.18
N LYS A 35 -0.88 10.06 -24.59
CA LYS A 35 -2.30 10.41 -24.82
C LYS A 35 -2.70 10.62 -26.28
N ASP A 36 -1.77 11.06 -27.14
CA ASP A 36 -2.05 11.40 -28.55
C ASP A 36 -1.71 10.22 -29.49
N ASN A 37 -1.30 9.07 -28.96
CA ASN A 37 -0.95 7.91 -29.76
C ASN A 37 -2.12 6.91 -29.81
N PRO A 38 -2.79 6.76 -30.97
CA PRO A 38 -3.97 5.91 -31.10
C PRO A 38 -3.68 4.43 -30.86
N ASN A 39 -2.43 3.97 -31.01
CA ASN A 39 -2.07 2.58 -30.77
C ASN A 39 -2.09 2.20 -29.28
N PHE A 40 -2.14 3.17 -28.37
CA PHE A 40 -2.27 2.94 -26.92
C PHE A 40 -3.70 3.11 -26.42
N MET A 41 -4.67 3.36 -27.30
CA MET A 41 -6.06 3.64 -26.92
C MET A 41 -6.97 2.42 -27.13
N TRP A 42 -7.89 2.23 -26.19
CA TRP A 42 -9.01 1.28 -26.27
C TRP A 42 -10.20 1.87 -25.51
N ASN A 43 -11.41 1.80 -26.07
CA ASN A 43 -12.62 2.40 -25.48
C ASN A 43 -12.42 3.86 -25.03
N ASP A 44 -11.86 4.70 -25.91
CA ASP A 44 -11.55 6.11 -25.65
C ASP A 44 -10.64 6.37 -24.42
N GLN A 45 -9.88 5.35 -23.99
CA GLN A 45 -9.00 5.41 -22.83
C GLN A 45 -7.62 4.79 -23.13
N LEU A 46 -6.56 5.31 -22.47
CA LEU A 46 -5.25 4.66 -22.53
C LEU A 46 -5.30 3.26 -21.90
N MET A 47 -4.73 2.28 -22.59
CA MET A 47 -4.59 0.92 -22.08
C MET A 47 -3.57 0.85 -20.94
N ILE A 48 -3.78 -0.12 -20.05
CA ILE A 48 -2.78 -0.50 -19.04
C ILE A 48 -1.53 -1.05 -19.70
N ASN A 49 -0.38 -0.95 -19.03
CA ASN A 49 0.94 -1.22 -19.61
C ASN A 49 1.69 -2.37 -18.93
N THR A 50 0.98 -3.20 -18.18
CA THR A 50 1.49 -4.45 -17.61
C THR A 50 0.58 -5.61 -18.00
N ASN A 51 1.20 -6.72 -18.43
CA ASN A 51 0.48 -7.92 -18.87
C ASN A 51 -0.35 -8.53 -17.73
N ASP A 52 0.21 -8.58 -16.52
CA ASP A 52 -0.45 -9.14 -15.34
C ASP A 52 -1.69 -8.34 -14.92
N GLY A 53 -1.77 -7.07 -15.31
CA GLY A 53 -2.94 -6.26 -15.04
C GLY A 53 -4.19 -6.73 -15.77
N TYR A 54 -4.05 -7.35 -16.94
CA TYR A 54 -5.19 -7.93 -17.65
C TYR A 54 -5.74 -9.18 -16.95
N PHE A 55 -4.90 -9.92 -16.22
CA PHE A 55 -5.37 -11.03 -15.39
C PHE A 55 -6.32 -10.52 -14.30
N PHE A 56 -5.94 -9.47 -13.57
CA PHE A 56 -6.81 -8.87 -12.56
C PHE A 56 -8.01 -8.14 -13.15
N ALA A 57 -7.83 -7.41 -14.26
CA ALA A 57 -8.91 -6.68 -14.91
C ALA A 57 -10.01 -7.62 -15.41
N SER A 58 -9.65 -8.81 -15.92
CA SER A 58 -10.62 -9.82 -16.35
C SER A 58 -11.52 -10.31 -15.21
N ALA A 59 -10.97 -10.42 -14.00
CA ALA A 59 -11.73 -10.79 -12.81
C ALA A 59 -12.68 -9.68 -12.35
N VAL A 60 -12.25 -8.42 -12.45
CA VAL A 60 -13.12 -7.26 -12.17
C VAL A 60 -14.25 -7.20 -13.21
N GLU A 61 -13.94 -7.40 -14.49
CA GLU A 61 -14.93 -7.43 -15.57
C GLU A 61 -15.94 -8.57 -15.37
N TYR A 62 -15.49 -9.76 -14.99
CA TYR A 62 -16.37 -10.88 -14.62
C TYR A 62 -17.35 -10.49 -13.50
N LEU A 63 -16.88 -9.83 -12.44
CA LEU A 63 -17.76 -9.37 -11.36
C LEU A 63 -18.79 -8.32 -11.83
N LEU A 64 -18.46 -7.52 -12.84
CA LEU A 64 -19.34 -6.47 -13.37
C LEU A 64 -20.38 -6.99 -14.37
N THR A 65 -19.99 -7.92 -15.24
CA THR A 65 -20.78 -8.30 -16.42
C THR A 65 -21.05 -9.80 -16.56
N GLY A 66 -20.34 -10.64 -15.81
CA GLY A 66 -20.32 -12.10 -15.99
C GLY A 66 -19.44 -12.59 -17.14
N ALA A 67 -18.67 -11.69 -17.80
CA ALA A 67 -17.73 -12.07 -18.86
C ALA A 67 -16.66 -13.05 -18.37
N HIS A 68 -16.16 -13.92 -19.26
CA HIS A 68 -15.10 -14.91 -18.95
C HIS A 68 -15.51 -16.00 -17.94
N ALA A 69 -16.79 -16.28 -17.75
CA ALA A 69 -17.29 -17.26 -16.76
C ALA A 69 -16.66 -18.66 -16.90
N ASP A 70 -16.35 -19.11 -18.11
CA ASP A 70 -15.72 -20.41 -18.39
C ASP A 70 -14.20 -20.41 -18.21
N ASN A 71 -13.58 -19.26 -17.91
CA ASN A 71 -12.14 -19.14 -17.73
C ASN A 71 -11.74 -19.48 -16.28
N PRO A 72 -11.07 -20.62 -16.03
CA PRO A 72 -10.70 -21.02 -14.68
C PRO A 72 -9.68 -20.07 -14.02
N ARG A 73 -9.05 -19.17 -14.78
CA ARG A 73 -8.11 -18.17 -14.24
C ARG A 73 -8.82 -17.04 -13.50
N VAL A 74 -10.10 -16.82 -13.74
CA VAL A 74 -10.87 -15.76 -13.08
C VAL A 74 -11.03 -16.04 -11.58
N SER A 75 -11.36 -17.28 -11.20
CA SER A 75 -11.43 -17.67 -9.78
C SER A 75 -10.08 -17.54 -9.09
N ILE A 76 -8.99 -17.94 -9.79
CA ILE A 76 -7.63 -17.79 -9.26
C ILE A 76 -7.30 -16.32 -8.98
N ALA A 77 -7.66 -15.40 -9.89
CA ALA A 77 -7.43 -13.97 -9.68
C ALA A 77 -8.20 -13.43 -8.46
N LEU A 78 -9.46 -13.84 -8.30
CA LEU A 78 -10.31 -13.47 -7.17
C LEU A 78 -9.74 -13.94 -5.82
N ASP A 79 -9.24 -15.18 -5.78
CA ASP A 79 -8.74 -15.79 -4.56
C ASP A 79 -7.31 -15.31 -4.20
N SER A 80 -6.50 -14.98 -5.21
CA SER A 80 -5.09 -14.60 -4.99
C SER A 80 -4.92 -13.19 -4.43
N TYR A 81 -5.69 -12.21 -4.92
CA TYR A 81 -5.59 -10.79 -4.50
C TYR A 81 -6.98 -10.16 -4.34
N PRO A 82 -7.82 -10.70 -3.43
CA PRO A 82 -9.21 -10.28 -3.30
C PRO A 82 -9.34 -8.78 -3.00
N GLY A 83 -8.48 -8.22 -2.16
CA GLY A 83 -8.51 -6.81 -1.79
C GLY A 83 -8.35 -5.88 -3.01
N MET A 84 -7.42 -6.21 -3.91
CA MET A 84 -7.22 -5.46 -5.16
C MET A 84 -8.44 -5.58 -6.08
N VAL A 85 -8.89 -6.81 -6.34
CA VAL A 85 -10.00 -7.06 -7.29
C VAL A 85 -11.31 -6.45 -6.80
N TYR A 86 -11.68 -6.68 -5.53
CA TYR A 86 -12.92 -6.13 -4.97
C TYR A 86 -12.85 -4.61 -4.82
N ALA A 87 -11.70 -4.02 -4.50
CA ALA A 87 -11.56 -2.56 -4.46
C ALA A 87 -11.84 -1.95 -5.84
N SER A 88 -11.23 -2.49 -6.90
CA SER A 88 -11.48 -2.02 -8.28
C SER A 88 -12.93 -2.26 -8.73
N TYR A 89 -13.52 -3.40 -8.35
CA TYR A 89 -14.94 -3.69 -8.62
C TYR A 89 -15.84 -2.66 -7.96
N TYR A 90 -15.68 -2.40 -6.66
CA TYR A 90 -16.52 -1.43 -5.95
C TYR A 90 -16.33 0.00 -6.44
N LEU A 91 -15.09 0.39 -6.79
CA LEU A 91 -14.83 1.68 -7.43
C LEU A 91 -15.56 1.80 -8.76
N THR A 92 -15.49 0.77 -9.62
CA THR A 92 -16.18 0.79 -10.92
C THR A 92 -17.72 0.75 -10.75
N ARG A 93 -18.21 -0.02 -9.77
CA ARG A 93 -19.65 -0.24 -9.58
C ARG A 93 -20.38 0.94 -8.95
N PHE A 94 -19.72 1.66 -8.03
CA PHE A 94 -20.36 2.71 -7.23
C PHE A 94 -19.92 4.13 -7.59
N THR A 95 -19.00 4.30 -8.53
CA THR A 95 -18.60 5.62 -9.05
C THR A 95 -18.92 5.71 -10.55
N PRO A 96 -18.93 6.91 -11.15
CA PRO A 96 -19.15 7.05 -12.59
C PRO A 96 -17.92 6.66 -13.44
N MET A 97 -16.86 6.11 -12.84
CA MET A 97 -15.64 5.73 -13.56
C MET A 97 -15.83 4.40 -14.29
N SER A 98 -15.38 4.34 -15.54
CA SER A 98 -15.31 3.07 -16.29
C SER A 98 -14.25 2.14 -15.70
N LEU A 99 -14.32 0.85 -16.04
CA LEU A 99 -13.30 -0.12 -15.65
C LEU A 99 -11.91 0.33 -16.13
N GLU A 100 -11.81 0.76 -17.39
CA GLU A 100 -10.58 1.25 -18.01
C GLU A 100 -10.00 2.45 -17.26
N THR A 101 -10.85 3.35 -16.75
CA THR A 101 -10.42 4.48 -15.92
C THR A 101 -9.87 4.01 -14.58
N VAL A 102 -10.57 3.09 -13.91
CA VAL A 102 -10.15 2.57 -12.60
C VAL A 102 -8.80 1.85 -12.72
N ILE A 103 -8.65 0.92 -13.66
CA ILE A 103 -7.40 0.15 -13.80
C ILE A 103 -6.23 1.03 -14.26
N LEU A 104 -6.48 2.08 -15.05
CA LEU A 104 -5.43 2.99 -15.48
C LEU A 104 -4.87 3.81 -14.31
N TYR A 105 -5.74 4.39 -13.47
CA TYR A 105 -5.34 5.36 -12.46
C TYR A 105 -5.11 4.79 -11.06
N ALA A 106 -5.75 3.68 -10.69
CA ALA A 106 -5.64 3.07 -9.37
C ALA A 106 -4.17 2.90 -8.89
N PRO A 107 -3.23 2.41 -9.74
CA PRO A 107 -1.83 2.25 -9.32
C PRO A 107 -1.20 3.54 -8.83
N SER A 108 -1.39 4.62 -9.60
CA SER A 108 -0.79 5.92 -9.30
C SER A 108 -1.41 6.60 -8.08
N ILE A 109 -2.72 6.44 -7.86
CA ILE A 109 -3.45 6.99 -6.71
C ILE A 109 -3.01 6.25 -5.44
N ILE A 110 -3.05 4.92 -5.45
CA ILE A 110 -2.77 4.10 -4.28
C ILE A 110 -1.28 4.16 -3.94
N ALA A 111 -0.38 3.96 -4.90
CA ALA A 111 1.05 3.99 -4.65
C ALA A 111 1.53 5.35 -4.13
N SER A 112 0.91 6.46 -4.54
CA SER A 112 1.29 7.79 -4.05
C SER A 112 1.03 7.98 -2.55
N LEU A 113 0.19 7.15 -1.92
CA LEU A 113 -0.02 7.16 -0.47
C LEU A 113 1.22 6.72 0.32
N VAL A 114 2.24 6.12 -0.32
CA VAL A 114 3.47 5.66 0.35
C VAL A 114 4.20 6.80 1.08
N VAL A 115 3.98 8.04 0.66
CA VAL A 115 4.53 9.23 1.31
C VAL A 115 4.08 9.36 2.77
N ILE A 116 2.87 8.86 3.10
CA ILE A 116 2.29 8.94 4.44
C ILE A 116 3.16 8.20 5.45
N PRO A 117 3.37 6.87 5.36
CA PRO A 117 4.18 6.16 6.35
C PRO A 117 5.64 6.64 6.39
N ILE A 118 6.21 7.11 5.28
CA ILE A 118 7.57 7.66 5.26
C ILE A 118 7.66 8.96 6.08
N ILE A 119 6.73 9.91 5.85
CA ILE A 119 6.70 11.19 6.60
C ILE A 119 6.39 10.93 8.08
N LEU A 120 5.43 10.06 8.38
CA LEU A 120 5.08 9.72 9.75
C LEU A 120 6.23 9.03 10.50
N THR A 121 7.03 8.20 9.81
CA THR A 121 8.26 7.64 10.39
C THR A 121 9.29 8.73 10.68
N GLY A 122 9.49 9.67 9.75
CA GLY A 122 10.33 10.84 10.00
C GLY A 122 9.86 11.65 11.21
N ARG A 123 8.55 11.88 11.35
CA ARG A 123 7.95 12.53 12.53
C ARG A 123 8.25 11.76 13.81
N LEU A 124 8.05 10.43 13.80
CA LEU A 124 8.27 9.56 14.95
C LEU A 124 9.71 9.68 15.48
N LEU A 125 10.67 9.83 14.57
CA LEU A 125 12.09 10.02 14.86
C LEU A 125 12.49 11.49 15.11
N ARG A 126 11.53 12.42 15.21
CA ARG A 126 11.75 13.88 15.35
C ARG A 126 12.55 14.51 14.20
N LEU A 127 12.48 13.91 13.02
CA LEU A 127 13.18 14.30 11.79
C LEU A 127 12.19 14.51 10.64
N THR A 128 11.10 15.26 10.87
CA THR A 128 9.99 15.41 9.92
C THR A 128 10.44 15.90 8.53
N TRP A 129 11.38 16.84 8.45
CA TRP A 129 11.92 17.31 7.18
C TRP A 129 12.68 16.22 6.42
N VAL A 130 13.44 15.39 7.13
CA VAL A 130 14.11 14.23 6.52
C VAL A 130 13.07 13.26 5.99
N GLY A 131 12.00 13.01 6.75
CA GLY A 131 10.86 12.19 6.30
C GLY A 131 10.18 12.75 5.05
N PHE A 132 9.98 14.07 4.97
CA PHE A 132 9.41 14.73 3.80
C PHE A 132 10.29 14.58 2.56
N PHE A 133 11.59 14.89 2.63
CA PHE A 133 12.49 14.73 1.49
C PHE A 133 12.69 13.26 1.11
N ALA A 134 12.73 12.35 2.09
CA ALA A 134 12.75 10.91 1.84
C ALA A 134 11.48 10.44 1.13
N ALA A 135 10.31 10.99 1.46
CA ALA A 135 9.05 10.66 0.79
C ALA A 135 9.02 11.18 -0.66
N LEU A 136 9.51 12.39 -0.91
CA LEU A 136 9.66 12.90 -2.28
C LEU A 136 10.54 11.97 -3.12
N LEU A 137 11.73 11.59 -2.61
CA LEU A 137 12.63 10.70 -3.33
C LEU A 137 12.07 9.28 -3.47
N GLY A 138 11.58 8.70 -2.38
CA GLY A 138 11.13 7.31 -2.32
C GLY A 138 9.89 7.05 -3.17
N SER A 139 8.98 8.02 -3.26
CA SER A 139 7.75 7.89 -4.06
C SER A 139 7.99 7.86 -5.57
N ILE A 140 9.16 8.30 -6.04
CA ILE A 140 9.54 8.31 -7.47
C ILE A 140 10.83 7.54 -7.77
N ALA A 141 11.36 6.79 -6.80
CA ALA A 141 12.55 5.99 -7.00
C ALA A 141 12.33 5.01 -8.16
N TRP A 142 13.31 4.88 -9.05
CA TRP A 142 13.17 4.25 -10.38
C TRP A 142 12.36 2.95 -10.39
N SER A 143 12.75 1.97 -9.58
CA SER A 143 12.07 0.66 -9.54
C SER A 143 10.66 0.75 -8.99
N TYR A 144 10.42 1.61 -7.99
CA TYR A 144 9.09 1.82 -7.43
C TYR A 144 8.18 2.52 -8.44
N TYR A 145 8.68 3.58 -9.08
CA TYR A 145 7.99 4.28 -10.15
C TYR A 145 7.59 3.32 -11.28
N ASN A 146 8.53 2.52 -11.79
CA ASN A 146 8.26 1.63 -12.93
C ASN A 146 7.18 0.59 -12.65
N ARG A 147 7.03 0.13 -11.40
CA ARG A 147 5.99 -0.84 -11.00
C ARG A 147 4.73 -0.21 -10.42
N THR A 148 4.63 1.12 -10.43
CA THR A 148 3.46 1.85 -9.89
C THR A 148 3.08 3.09 -10.69
N MET A 149 3.62 3.24 -11.90
CA MET A 149 3.25 4.31 -12.80
C MET A 149 1.81 4.12 -13.28
N ILE A 150 1.23 5.16 -13.88
CA ILE A 150 -0.11 5.08 -14.47
C ILE A 150 -0.14 3.92 -15.46
N GLY A 151 -1.19 3.11 -15.40
CA GLY A 151 -1.35 1.91 -16.22
C GLY A 151 -0.62 0.67 -15.71
N TYR A 152 0.25 0.76 -14.69
CA TYR A 152 0.87 -0.43 -14.09
C TYR A 152 -0.09 -1.08 -13.09
N TYR A 153 -1.20 -1.62 -13.59
CA TYR A 153 -2.26 -2.23 -12.80
C TYR A 153 -1.83 -3.60 -12.26
N ASP A 154 -1.13 -3.62 -11.13
CA ASP A 154 -0.64 -4.84 -10.48
C ASP A 154 -0.67 -4.66 -8.95
N SER A 155 -0.49 -5.75 -8.23
CA SER A 155 -0.43 -5.80 -6.76
C SER A 155 0.67 -4.91 -6.15
N ASP A 156 1.68 -4.52 -6.93
CA ASP A 156 2.75 -3.60 -6.53
C ASP A 156 2.29 -2.24 -6.01
N MET A 157 1.11 -1.77 -6.42
CA MET A 157 0.57 -0.52 -5.89
C MET A 157 0.32 -0.57 -4.38
N PHE A 158 0.15 -1.77 -3.81
CA PHE A 158 -0.03 -2.00 -2.38
C PHE A 158 1.26 -2.41 -1.65
N SER A 159 2.19 -3.07 -2.34
CA SER A 159 3.31 -3.78 -1.71
C SER A 159 4.13 -2.87 -0.77
N VAL A 160 4.78 -1.83 -1.32
CA VAL A 160 5.64 -0.92 -0.55
C VAL A 160 4.81 -0.05 0.41
N LEU A 161 3.65 0.42 -0.02
CA LEU A 161 2.74 1.23 0.81
C LEU A 161 2.39 0.50 2.12
N LEU A 162 1.89 -0.72 2.00
CA LEU A 162 1.43 -1.48 3.17
C LEU A 162 2.61 -1.96 4.02
N GLN A 163 3.72 -2.37 3.41
CA GLN A 163 4.92 -2.76 4.14
C GLN A 163 5.50 -1.61 4.97
N PHE A 164 5.61 -0.41 4.39
CA PHE A 164 6.07 0.78 5.11
C PHE A 164 5.06 1.23 6.17
N THR A 165 3.76 1.06 5.92
CA THR A 165 2.71 1.33 6.92
C THR A 165 2.84 0.41 8.12
N ILE A 166 3.02 -0.89 7.90
CA ILE A 166 3.22 -1.87 8.97
C ILE A 166 4.53 -1.61 9.71
N LEU A 167 5.63 -1.30 9.01
CA LEU A 167 6.89 -0.91 9.62
C LEU A 167 6.71 0.31 10.52
N TYR A 168 6.04 1.36 10.03
CA TYR A 168 5.72 2.54 10.83
C TYR A 168 4.93 2.17 12.09
N LEU A 169 3.92 1.30 11.99
CA LEU A 169 3.12 0.85 13.13
C LEU A 169 3.92 0.02 14.15
N PHE A 170 4.85 -0.83 13.69
CA PHE A 170 5.80 -1.53 14.57
C PHE A 170 6.71 -0.55 15.31
N LEU A 171 7.21 0.48 14.64
CA LEU A 171 8.02 1.51 15.29
C LEU A 171 7.18 2.35 16.25
N LEU A 172 5.94 2.67 15.88
CA LEU A 172 5.03 3.47 16.69
C LEU A 172 4.76 2.80 18.05
N THR A 173 4.57 1.47 18.07
CA THR A 173 4.37 0.72 19.32
C THR A 173 5.64 0.72 20.18
N ILE A 174 6.83 0.61 19.57
CA ILE A 174 8.12 0.68 20.28
C ILE A 174 8.33 2.05 20.95
N TYR A 175 8.04 3.14 20.23
CA TYR A 175 8.38 4.50 20.65
C TYR A 175 7.33 5.14 21.58
N ILE A 176 6.03 4.97 21.29
CA ILE A 176 4.95 5.67 22.00
C ILE A 176 4.33 4.80 23.09
N LYS A 177 4.36 3.47 22.94
CA LYS A 177 3.86 2.49 23.93
C LYS A 177 2.38 2.67 24.36
N ASP A 178 1.54 3.24 23.51
CA ASP A 178 0.08 3.35 23.72
C ASP A 178 -0.65 2.10 23.20
N ASP A 179 -1.54 1.53 24.00
CA ASP A 179 -2.37 0.35 23.68
C ASP A 179 -3.27 0.56 22.45
N LYS A 180 -3.62 1.79 22.11
CA LYS A 180 -4.38 2.06 20.87
C LYS A 180 -3.54 1.78 19.62
N ASN A 181 -2.22 1.96 19.70
CA ASN A 181 -1.32 1.76 18.56
C ASN A 181 -1.19 0.29 18.21
N ILE A 182 -1.26 -0.62 19.19
CA ILE A 182 -1.23 -2.06 18.89
C ILE A 182 -2.50 -2.52 18.18
N LEU A 183 -3.65 -1.90 18.44
CA LEU A 183 -4.89 -2.21 17.70
C LEU A 183 -4.77 -1.80 16.23
N TRP A 184 -4.15 -0.65 15.94
CA TRP A 184 -3.86 -0.23 14.56
C TRP A 184 -2.88 -1.19 13.86
N LEU A 185 -1.82 -1.63 14.56
CA LEU A 185 -0.89 -2.64 14.04
C LEU A 185 -1.62 -3.95 13.75
N ALA A 186 -2.41 -4.47 14.70
CA ALA A 186 -3.16 -5.70 14.55
C ALA A 186 -4.13 -5.64 13.37
N PHE A 187 -4.86 -4.53 13.23
CA PHE A 187 -5.74 -4.31 12.08
C PHE A 187 -4.96 -4.33 10.75
N ALA A 188 -3.83 -3.63 10.67
CA ALA A 188 -3.01 -3.62 9.47
C ALA A 188 -2.48 -5.02 9.11
N LEU A 189 -2.07 -5.81 10.11
CA LEU A 189 -1.62 -7.20 9.93
C LEU A 189 -2.74 -8.13 9.44
N LEU A 190 -3.98 -7.92 9.88
CA LEU A 190 -5.14 -8.69 9.44
C LEU A 190 -5.57 -8.34 8.01
N VAL A 191 -5.48 -7.06 7.63
CA VAL A 191 -5.91 -6.58 6.31
C VAL A 191 -4.86 -6.84 5.23
N TYR A 192 -3.57 -6.83 5.57
CA TYR A 192 -2.46 -6.98 4.63
C TYR A 192 -2.57 -8.16 3.65
N PRO A 193 -2.89 -9.40 4.09
CA PRO A 193 -2.91 -10.57 3.21
C PRO A 193 -3.95 -10.48 2.09
N PHE A 194 -5.01 -9.68 2.27
CA PHE A 194 -6.03 -9.51 1.23
C PHE A 194 -5.50 -8.70 0.05
N PHE A 195 -4.50 -7.85 0.26
CA PHE A 195 -3.95 -6.97 -0.77
C PHE A 195 -2.59 -7.44 -1.29
N TYR A 196 -1.76 -8.05 -0.45
CA TYR A 196 -0.41 -8.48 -0.85
C TYR A 196 0.11 -9.68 -0.04
N PRO A 197 -0.46 -10.88 -0.23
CA PRO A 197 -0.11 -12.07 0.57
C PRO A 197 1.35 -12.50 0.38
N GLN A 198 1.91 -12.36 -0.82
CA GLN A 198 3.29 -12.73 -1.13
C GLN A 198 4.33 -12.02 -0.26
N GLY A 199 4.02 -10.81 0.24
CA GLY A 199 4.91 -10.08 1.12
C GLY A 199 4.81 -10.48 2.59
N LEU A 200 4.06 -11.52 2.96
CA LEU A 200 3.93 -11.96 4.36
C LEU A 200 5.25 -12.42 4.95
N SER A 201 6.14 -13.01 4.14
CA SER A 201 7.49 -13.40 4.57
C SER A 201 8.26 -12.21 5.18
N LEU A 202 8.18 -11.04 4.55
CA LEU A 202 8.77 -9.81 5.06
C LEU A 202 8.07 -9.31 6.33
N ILE A 203 6.74 -9.41 6.40
CA ILE A 203 5.98 -9.05 7.62
C ILE A 203 6.41 -9.94 8.80
N TYR A 204 6.55 -11.25 8.59
CA TYR A 204 7.05 -12.17 9.61
C TYR A 204 8.49 -11.85 10.04
N ALA A 205 9.37 -11.52 9.10
CA ALA A 205 10.73 -11.10 9.43
C ALA A 205 10.75 -9.83 10.28
N MET A 206 9.96 -8.81 9.92
CA MET A 206 9.80 -7.59 10.71
C MET A 206 9.22 -7.88 12.10
N PHE A 207 8.21 -8.74 12.18
CA PHE A 207 7.60 -9.16 13.43
C PHE A 207 8.62 -9.85 14.35
N ILE A 208 9.41 -10.80 13.85
CA ILE A 208 10.43 -11.49 14.64
C ILE A 208 11.46 -10.50 15.19
N LEU A 209 11.96 -9.59 14.35
CA LEU A 209 12.91 -8.55 14.79
C LEU A 209 12.29 -7.63 15.84
N TRP A 210 11.02 -7.26 15.66
CA TRP A 210 10.27 -6.43 16.60
C TRP A 210 10.04 -7.14 17.94
N VAL A 211 9.73 -8.44 17.94
CA VAL A 211 9.65 -9.27 19.16
C VAL A 211 11.00 -9.33 19.86
N LEU A 212 12.08 -9.66 19.13
CA LEU A 212 13.43 -9.76 19.68
C LEU A 212 13.86 -8.43 20.31
N TYR A 213 13.62 -7.31 19.64
CA TYR A 213 13.91 -5.99 20.16
C TYR A 213 13.19 -5.75 21.49
N GLN A 214 11.90 -6.05 21.56
CA GLN A 214 11.10 -5.88 22.77
C GLN A 214 11.52 -6.80 23.92
N LEU A 215 11.86 -8.07 23.64
CA LEU A 215 12.33 -9.01 24.66
C LEU A 215 13.74 -8.71 25.17
N VAL A 216 14.59 -8.07 24.37
CA VAL A 216 15.95 -7.69 24.79
C VAL A 216 15.93 -6.35 25.52
N PHE A 217 15.29 -5.33 24.95
CA PHE A 217 15.40 -3.94 25.40
C PHE A 217 14.19 -3.44 26.21
N GLN A 218 13.04 -4.13 26.14
CA GLN A 218 11.79 -3.68 26.77
C GLN A 218 11.14 -4.78 27.63
N LYS A 219 11.90 -5.76 28.11
CA LYS A 219 11.39 -6.92 28.87
C LYS A 219 10.72 -6.60 30.21
N ASN A 220 11.01 -5.44 30.80
CA ASN A 220 10.41 -5.04 32.08
C ASN A 220 9.10 -4.26 31.89
N GLU A 221 8.72 -3.98 30.64
CA GLU A 221 7.53 -3.21 30.29
C GLU A 221 6.34 -4.15 30.09
N GLN A 222 5.25 -3.96 30.84
CA GLN A 222 4.06 -4.80 30.71
C GLN A 222 3.45 -4.71 29.31
N ASN A 223 3.46 -3.51 28.70
CA ASN A 223 2.91 -3.27 27.36
C ASN A 223 3.61 -4.11 26.29
N SER A 224 4.91 -4.39 26.47
CA SER A 224 5.71 -5.19 25.54
C SER A 224 5.10 -6.58 25.31
N TYR A 225 4.77 -7.29 26.39
CA TYR A 225 4.16 -8.63 26.29
C TYR A 225 2.74 -8.59 25.73
N LEU A 226 1.93 -7.61 26.15
CA LEU A 226 0.59 -7.40 25.61
C LEU A 226 0.66 -7.19 24.09
N PHE A 227 1.59 -6.36 23.62
CA PHE A 227 1.75 -6.08 22.21
C PHE A 227 2.15 -7.33 21.42
N ILE A 228 3.13 -8.08 21.95
CA ILE A 228 3.57 -9.34 21.33
C ILE A 228 2.39 -10.31 21.19
N ILE A 229 1.58 -10.47 22.24
CA ILE A 229 0.41 -11.37 22.22
C ILE A 229 -0.59 -10.93 21.15
N ILE A 230 -0.99 -9.65 21.14
CA ILE A 230 -2.00 -9.16 20.19
C ILE A 230 -1.51 -9.28 18.74
N ALA A 231 -0.26 -8.87 18.45
CA ALA A 231 0.31 -9.01 17.12
C ALA A 231 0.46 -10.48 16.69
N SER A 232 0.79 -11.38 17.62
CA SER A 232 0.85 -12.82 17.36
C SER A 232 -0.52 -13.38 17.00
N VAL A 233 -1.57 -13.00 17.72
CA VAL A 233 -2.95 -13.40 17.43
C VAL A 233 -3.39 -12.89 16.06
N ALA A 234 -3.07 -11.63 15.73
CA ALA A 234 -3.39 -11.07 14.41
C ALA A 234 -2.72 -11.84 13.27
N LEU A 235 -1.42 -12.16 13.39
CA LEU A 235 -0.70 -12.95 12.39
C LEU A 235 -1.15 -14.43 12.36
N TRP A 236 -1.57 -14.98 13.49
CA TRP A 236 -2.10 -16.35 13.54
C TRP A 236 -3.46 -16.45 12.86
N ALA A 237 -4.34 -15.48 13.09
CA ALA A 237 -5.70 -15.40 12.52
C ALA A 237 -5.73 -15.25 11.00
N VAL A 238 -4.62 -14.85 10.37
CA VAL A 238 -4.48 -14.93 8.91
C VAL A 238 -4.60 -16.40 8.48
N PRO A 239 -5.54 -16.77 7.60
CA PRO A 239 -5.70 -18.14 7.14
C PRO A 239 -4.42 -18.74 6.55
N ILE A 240 -4.19 -20.03 6.82
CA ILE A 240 -2.98 -20.74 6.37
C ILE A 240 -2.84 -20.73 4.83
N TRP A 241 -3.95 -20.77 4.08
CA TRP A 241 -3.92 -20.71 2.62
C TRP A 241 -3.54 -19.34 2.04
N LEU A 242 -3.58 -18.26 2.84
CA LEU A 242 -3.02 -16.96 2.45
C LEU A 242 -1.53 -16.84 2.79
N LYS A 243 -0.96 -17.83 3.50
CA LYS A 243 0.44 -17.86 3.93
C LYS A 243 1.33 -18.76 3.06
N MET A 244 0.75 -19.52 2.14
CA MET A 244 1.45 -20.45 1.23
C MET A 244 1.54 -19.89 -0.18
#